data_AF-A0A931VD75-F1
#
_entry.id   AF-A0A931VD75-F1
#
_cell.length_a   1.000
_cell.length_b   1.000
_cell.length_c   1.000
_cell.angle_alpha   90.00
_cell.angle_beta   90.00
_cell.angle_gamma   90.00
#
_symmetry.space_group_name_H-M   'P 1'
#
loop_
_entity.id
_entity.type
_entity.pdbx_description
1 polymer ?
#
loop_
_entity_poly.entity_id
_entity_poly.type
_entity_poly.pdbx_seq_one_letter_code
_entity_poly.pdbx_strand_id
1 'polypeptide(L)'
;MHKLFALLVFALVALYLFSPTIHAEPQEPQQPQISTLSEVTLTEVNLCEGANPPSYCIDASLGNFIGIAVEVFFVIAVIISLGFLVYGGIKWITSGGDKGNVEGARNTIIAAIVGLVLVFLSYVILNFVLTFLTGAGISQLNFNPLVP
;
A
#
# COMPACT_ATOMS: atom_id res chain seq x y z
N MET A 1 11.80 22.19 -10.03
CA MET A 1 10.75 21.16 -10.25
C MET A 1 10.82 20.04 -9.21
N HIS A 2 11.97 19.41 -8.95
CA HIS A 2 12.15 18.37 -7.91
C HIS A 2 11.69 18.76 -6.49
N LYS A 3 12.00 19.99 -6.03
CA LYS A 3 11.61 20.46 -4.68
C LYS A 3 10.09 20.61 -4.47
N LEU A 4 9.37 20.93 -5.54
CA LEU A 4 7.91 21.09 -5.51
C LEU A 4 7.22 19.73 -5.37
N PHE A 5 7.71 18.72 -6.10
CA PHE A 5 7.20 17.36 -6.01
C PHE A 5 7.47 16.75 -4.62
N ALA A 6 8.67 16.93 -4.07
CA ALA A 6 8.99 16.46 -2.72
C ALA A 6 8.11 17.10 -1.63
N LEU A 7 7.78 18.39 -1.76
CA LEU A 7 6.87 19.08 -0.84
C LEU A 7 5.42 18.61 -0.98
N LEU A 8 4.95 18.33 -2.21
CA LEU A 8 3.60 17.83 -2.45
C LEU A 8 3.43 16.41 -1.88
N VAL A 9 4.44 15.56 -2.09
CA VAL A 9 4.54 14.21 -1.52
C VAL A 9 4.52 14.27 0.00
N PHE A 10 5.35 15.12 0.61
CA PHE A 10 5.39 15.29 2.06
C PHE A 10 4.08 15.84 2.61
N ALA A 11 3.44 16.78 1.91
CA ALA A 11 2.14 17.32 2.28
C ALA A 11 1.05 16.25 2.23
N LEU A 12 1.02 15.39 1.20
CA LEU A 12 0.07 14.28 1.10
C LEU A 12 0.28 13.22 2.19
N VAL A 13 1.54 12.88 2.48
CA VAL A 13 1.88 11.94 3.57
C VAL A 13 1.48 12.55 4.92
N ALA A 14 1.76 13.82 5.15
CA ALA A 14 1.34 14.52 6.37
C ALA A 14 -0.18 14.58 6.51
N LEU A 15 -0.91 14.79 5.42
CA LEU A 15 -2.39 14.80 5.40
C LEU A 15 -2.97 13.41 5.68
N TYR A 16 -2.31 12.35 5.20
CA TYR A 16 -2.68 10.97 5.49
C TYR A 16 -2.42 10.61 6.97
N LEU A 17 -1.25 10.98 7.51
CA LEU A 17 -0.92 10.76 8.92
C LEU A 17 -1.74 11.61 9.90
N PHE A 18 -2.25 12.75 9.43
CA PHE A 18 -3.11 13.65 10.21
C PHE A 18 -4.61 13.42 9.94
N SER A 19 -4.97 12.38 9.19
CA SER A 19 -6.36 11.92 9.21
C SER A 19 -6.66 11.50 10.66
N PRO A 20 -7.67 12.09 11.33
CA PRO A 20 -8.12 11.54 12.60
C PRO A 20 -8.56 10.12 12.28
N THR A 21 -7.80 9.13 12.73
CA THR A 21 -8.30 7.78 12.87
C THR A 21 -9.59 7.95 13.66
N ILE A 22 -10.72 7.75 13.00
CA ILE A 22 -12.02 7.62 13.65
C ILE A 22 -11.80 6.57 14.71
N HIS A 23 -11.59 7.02 15.95
CA HIS A 23 -11.50 6.17 17.11
C HIS A 23 -12.91 5.61 17.22
N ALA A 24 -13.05 4.35 16.83
CA ALA A 24 -14.23 3.57 17.13
C ALA A 24 -14.45 3.67 18.64
N GLU A 25 -15.62 4.17 19.00
CA GLU A 25 -16.10 4.17 20.37
C GLU A 25 -16.10 2.72 20.91
N PRO A 26 -15.72 2.48 22.18
CA PRO A 26 -15.54 1.14 22.71
C PRO A 26 -16.80 0.30 22.53
N GLN A 27 -16.68 -0.82 21.81
CA GLN A 27 -17.74 -1.82 21.69
C GLN A 27 -17.90 -2.54 23.03
N GLU A 28 -19.04 -2.31 23.68
CA GLU A 28 -19.48 -3.08 24.84
C GLU A 28 -19.78 -4.54 24.41
N PRO A 29 -19.46 -5.56 25.22
CA PRO A 29 -19.37 -6.94 24.74
C PRO A 29 -20.76 -7.56 24.54
N GLN A 30 -21.04 -8.05 23.33
CA GLN A 30 -22.14 -8.97 23.08
C GLN A 30 -21.66 -10.23 22.34
N GLN A 31 -21.58 -11.33 23.08
CA GLN A 31 -21.79 -12.68 22.57
C GLN A 31 -23.11 -13.20 23.19
N PRO A 32 -23.81 -14.22 22.65
CA PRO A 32 -23.61 -14.99 21.41
C PRO A 32 -24.92 -15.14 20.58
N GLN A 33 -24.88 -15.46 19.29
CA GLN A 33 -25.94 -16.28 18.66
C GLN A 33 -25.31 -17.26 17.66
N ILE A 34 -25.14 -18.49 18.12
CA ILE A 34 -24.78 -19.66 17.30
C ILE A 34 -26.09 -20.30 16.84
N SER A 35 -26.29 -20.43 15.53
CA SER A 35 -27.16 -21.39 14.78
C SER A 35 -27.38 -20.78 13.40
N THR A 36 -26.96 -21.33 12.27
CA THR A 36 -26.94 -22.73 11.83
C THR A 36 -25.69 -23.00 10.99
N LEU A 37 -25.10 -24.18 11.17
CA LEU A 37 -24.09 -24.72 10.26
C LEU A 37 -24.71 -25.01 8.89
N SER A 38 -24.67 -24.04 7.99
CA SER A 38 -24.73 -24.29 6.55
C SER A 38 -23.42 -23.78 5.98
N GLU A 39 -22.54 -24.72 5.65
CA GLU A 39 -21.42 -24.56 4.71
C GLU A 39 -20.75 -23.18 4.73
N VAL A 40 -19.73 -23.05 5.59
CA VAL A 40 -18.61 -22.15 5.28
C VAL A 40 -17.88 -22.77 4.10
N THR A 41 -18.49 -22.66 2.92
CA THR A 41 -17.82 -22.84 1.65
C THR A 41 -16.93 -21.62 1.53
N LEU A 42 -15.61 -21.85 1.51
CA LEU A 42 -14.58 -20.81 1.43
C LEU A 42 -14.56 -20.15 0.05
N THR A 43 -15.65 -19.50 -0.32
CA THR A 43 -15.78 -18.76 -1.56
C THR A 43 -16.74 -17.62 -1.32
N GLU A 44 -16.21 -16.41 -1.45
CA GLU A 44 -16.91 -15.13 -1.62
C GLU A 44 -17.13 -14.32 -0.35
N VAL A 45 -16.07 -13.60 0.07
CA VAL A 45 -16.22 -12.31 0.75
C VAL A 45 -16.98 -11.39 -0.20
N ASN A 46 -18.30 -11.33 -0.06
CA ASN A 46 -19.15 -10.43 -0.81
C ASN A 46 -18.94 -9.01 -0.26
N LEU A 47 -18.09 -8.21 -0.93
CA LEU A 47 -17.81 -6.81 -0.59
C LEU A 47 -19.03 -5.87 -0.73
N CYS A 48 -20.22 -6.45 -0.93
CA CYS A 48 -21.50 -5.76 -1.07
C CYS A 48 -22.40 -5.92 0.16
N GLU A 49 -22.07 -6.80 1.12
CA GLU A 49 -22.92 -7.05 2.29
C GLU A 49 -22.69 -5.96 3.36
N GLY A 50 -23.30 -4.79 3.14
CA GLY A 50 -23.27 -3.63 4.05
C GLY A 50 -23.12 -2.27 3.38
N ALA A 51 -23.07 -2.21 2.04
CA ALA A 51 -22.82 -0.96 1.32
C ALA A 51 -24.12 -0.14 1.10
N ASN A 52 -24.16 1.09 1.61
CA ASN A 52 -25.18 2.08 1.28
C ASN A 52 -24.99 2.56 -0.18
N PRO A 53 -26.02 2.68 -1.02
CA PRO A 53 -25.84 3.05 -2.43
C PRO A 53 -25.27 4.48 -2.60
N PRO A 54 -24.46 4.76 -3.65
CA PRO A 54 -24.03 3.88 -4.74
C PRO A 54 -22.59 3.37 -4.55
N SER A 55 -22.43 2.12 -4.11
CA SER A 55 -21.11 1.47 -4.04
C SER A 55 -20.96 0.48 -5.20
N TYR A 56 -19.80 0.49 -5.85
CA TYR A 56 -19.47 -0.43 -6.94
C TYR A 56 -18.94 -1.73 -6.35
N CYS A 57 -19.68 -2.82 -6.55
CA CYS A 57 -19.30 -4.17 -6.15
C CYS A 57 -18.10 -4.66 -6.96
N ILE A 58 -17.02 -5.03 -6.29
CA ILE A 58 -15.89 -5.76 -6.86
C ILE A 58 -15.99 -7.22 -6.42
N ASP A 59 -16.04 -8.15 -7.38
CA ASP A 59 -16.15 -9.57 -7.09
C ASP A 59 -15.00 -10.06 -6.20
N ALA A 60 -15.31 -10.93 -5.24
CA ALA A 60 -14.35 -11.44 -4.26
C ALA A 60 -13.13 -12.07 -4.93
N SER A 61 -13.34 -12.79 -6.04
CA SER A 61 -12.27 -13.43 -6.80
C SER A 61 -11.35 -12.42 -7.48
N LEU A 62 -11.89 -11.27 -7.92
CA LEU A 62 -11.10 -10.22 -8.58
C LEU A 62 -10.36 -9.38 -7.54
N GLY A 63 -11.00 -9.07 -6.41
CA GLY A 63 -10.38 -8.38 -5.27
C GLY A 63 -9.21 -9.17 -4.69
N ASN A 64 -9.34 -10.49 -4.55
CA ASN A 64 -8.26 -11.36 -4.08
C ASN A 64 -7.07 -11.39 -5.06
N PHE A 65 -7.35 -11.52 -6.36
CA PHE A 65 -6.29 -11.50 -7.38
C PHE A 65 -5.53 -10.17 -7.39
N ILE A 66 -6.23 -9.04 -7.28
CA ILE A 66 -5.63 -7.70 -7.19
C ILE A 66 -4.81 -7.58 -5.91
N GLY A 67 -5.33 -8.06 -4.77
CA GLY A 67 -4.63 -8.04 -3.50
C GLY A 67 -3.29 -8.76 -3.56
N ILE A 68 -3.29 -10.03 -3.99
CA ILE A 68 -2.08 -10.85 -4.13
C ILE A 68 -1.11 -10.21 -5.13
N ALA A 69 -1.63 -9.71 -6.27
CA ALA A 69 -0.79 -9.05 -7.27
C ALA A 69 -0.09 -7.82 -6.69
N VAL A 70 -0.81 -6.95 -5.98
CA VAL A 70 -0.23 -5.75 -5.36
C VAL A 70 0.82 -6.12 -4.32
N GLU A 71 0.54 -7.10 -3.45
CA GLU A 71 1.49 -7.56 -2.42
C GLU A 71 2.81 -8.06 -3.04
N VAL A 72 2.73 -8.95 -4.04
CA VAL A 72 3.91 -9.49 -4.74
C VAL A 72 4.70 -8.38 -5.44
N PHE A 73 4.01 -7.45 -6.11
CA PHE A 73 4.65 -6.31 -6.75
C PHE A 73 5.37 -5.40 -5.75
N PHE A 74 4.78 -5.16 -4.58
CA PHE A 74 5.39 -4.34 -3.52
C PHE A 74 6.68 -4.97 -3.02
N VAL A 75 6.69 -6.28 -2.73
CA VAL A 75 7.87 -7.00 -2.25
C VAL A 75 9.01 -6.90 -3.28
N ILE A 76 8.71 -7.16 -4.55
CA ILE A 76 9.71 -7.09 -5.64
C ILE A 76 10.24 -5.65 -5.79
N ALA A 77 9.36 -4.65 -5.76
CA ALA A 77 9.74 -3.25 -5.91
C ALA A 77 10.69 -2.78 -4.80
N VAL A 78 10.43 -3.17 -3.55
CA VAL A 78 11.29 -2.83 -2.40
C VAL A 78 12.67 -3.47 -2.54
N ILE A 79 12.73 -4.75 -2.92
CA ILE A 79 14.01 -5.46 -3.11
C ILE A 79 14.84 -4.79 -4.21
N ILE A 80 14.23 -4.47 -5.35
CA ILE A 80 14.90 -3.79 -6.46
C ILE A 80 15.40 -2.41 -6.03
N SER A 81 14.54 -1.61 -5.38
CA SER A 81 14.90 -0.28 -4.90
C SER A 81 16.08 -0.31 -3.93
N LEU A 82 16.09 -1.26 -3.00
CA LEU A 82 17.19 -1.45 -2.06
C LEU A 82 18.49 -1.85 -2.79
N GLY A 83 18.40 -2.70 -3.82
CA GLY A 83 19.55 -3.06 -4.67
C GLY A 83 20.18 -1.85 -5.37
N PHE A 84 19.36 -0.97 -5.96
CA PHE A 84 19.84 0.27 -6.57
C PHE A 84 20.44 1.25 -5.55
N LEU A 85 19.92 1.26 -4.32
CA LEU A 85 20.45 2.10 -3.24
C LEU A 85 21.85 1.64 -2.81
N VAL A 86 22.06 0.33 -2.64
CA VAL A 86 23.38 -0.24 -2.34
C VAL A 86 24.36 0.03 -3.47
N TYR A 87 23.94 -0.18 -4.73
CA TYR A 87 24.79 0.10 -5.89
C TYR A 87 25.21 1.58 -5.98
N GLY A 88 24.26 2.50 -5.76
CA GLY A 88 24.52 3.93 -5.70
C GLY A 88 25.46 4.32 -4.55
N GLY A 89 25.30 3.68 -3.39
CA GLY A 89 26.14 3.88 -2.21
C GLY A 89 27.60 3.43 -2.43
N ILE A 90 27.80 2.24 -3.00
CA ILE A 90 29.14 1.74 -3.32
C ILE A 90 29.82 2.67 -4.32
N LYS A 91 29.11 3.09 -5.37
CA LYS A 91 29.63 4.04 -6.37
C LYS A 91 30.01 5.38 -5.74
N TRP A 92 29.25 5.85 -4.75
CA TRP A 92 29.56 7.10 -4.05
C TRP A 92 30.85 7.01 -3.23
N ILE A 93 31.04 5.91 -2.51
CA ILE A 93 32.26 5.66 -1.70
C ILE A 93 33.49 5.50 -2.60
N THR A 94 33.37 4.82 -3.75
CA THR A 94 34.50 4.62 -4.68
C THR A 94 34.81 5.82 -5.56
N SER A 95 33.98 6.87 -5.57
CA SER A 95 34.17 8.07 -6.40
C SER A 95 35.38 8.94 -6.01
N GLY A 96 35.98 8.72 -4.84
CA GLY A 96 37.28 9.32 -4.46
C GLY A 96 37.34 10.85 -4.44
N GLY A 97 36.20 11.56 -4.44
CA GLY A 97 36.13 13.02 -4.47
C GLY A 97 36.09 13.66 -5.85
N ASP A 98 36.11 12.87 -6.94
CA ASP A 98 35.86 13.40 -8.28
C ASP A 98 34.40 13.89 -8.41
N LYS A 99 34.22 15.18 -8.71
CA LYS A 99 32.90 15.82 -8.69
C LYS A 99 31.90 15.15 -9.63
N GLY A 100 32.36 14.70 -10.81
CA GLY A 100 31.48 14.04 -11.79
C GLY A 100 30.95 12.70 -11.29
N ASN A 101 31.83 11.89 -10.71
CA ASN A 101 31.44 10.59 -10.17
C ASN A 101 30.59 10.71 -8.90
N VAL A 102 30.90 11.66 -8.02
CA VAL A 102 30.11 11.96 -6.82
C VAL A 102 28.70 12.42 -7.18
N GLU A 103 28.58 13.31 -8.17
CA GLU A 103 27.28 13.82 -8.61
C GLU A 103 26.44 12.74 -9.29
N GLY A 104 27.07 11.91 -10.13
CA GLY A 104 26.41 10.74 -10.73
C GLY A 104 25.91 9.74 -9.68
N ALA A 105 26.73 9.41 -8.68
CA ALA A 105 26.36 8.51 -7.60
C ALA A 105 25.22 9.08 -6.74
N ARG A 106 25.28 10.38 -6.43
CA ARG A 106 24.22 11.08 -5.70
C ARG A 106 22.90 11.06 -6.46
N ASN A 107 22.92 11.26 -7.77
CA ASN A 107 21.72 11.19 -8.59
C ASN A 107 21.10 9.78 -8.58
N THR A 108 21.93 8.74 -8.62
CA THR A 108 21.47 7.35 -8.47
C THR A 108 20.82 7.09 -7.11
N ILE A 109 21.43 7.57 -6.02
CA ILE A 109 20.86 7.42 -4.67
C ILE A 109 19.51 8.14 -4.57
N ILE A 110 19.40 9.37 -5.09
CA ILE A 110 18.14 10.13 -5.10
C ILE A 110 17.08 9.38 -5.90
N ALA A 111 17.42 8.84 -7.08
CA ALA A 111 16.48 8.05 -7.88
C ALA A 111 15.99 6.79 -7.14
N ALA A 112 16.89 6.08 -6.43
CA ALA A 112 16.50 4.92 -5.63
C ALA A 112 15.54 5.30 -4.50
N ILE A 113 15.82 6.40 -3.78
CA ILE A 113 14.97 6.92 -2.70
C ILE A 113 13.60 7.35 -3.24
N VAL A 114 13.55 8.04 -4.39
CA VAL A 114 12.28 8.44 -5.02
C VAL A 114 11.45 7.21 -5.40
N GLY A 115 12.07 6.15 -5.91
CA GLY A 115 11.39 4.88 -6.16
C GLY A 115 10.76 4.29 -4.90
N LEU A 116 11.49 4.26 -3.79
CA LEU A 116 10.97 3.78 -2.51
C LEU A 116 9.79 4.62 -2.00
N VAL A 117 9.89 5.95 -2.10
CA VAL A 117 8.82 6.88 -1.72
C VAL A 117 7.59 6.70 -2.59
N LEU A 118 7.75 6.44 -3.90
CA LEU A 118 6.63 6.17 -4.80
C LEU A 118 5.87 4.89 -4.44
N VAL A 119 6.57 3.85 -3.99
CA VAL A 119 5.94 2.61 -3.49
C VAL A 119 5.06 2.92 -2.27
N PHE A 120 5.58 3.67 -1.29
CA PHE A 120 4.78 4.12 -0.15
C PHE A 120 3.58 4.98 -0.56
N LEU A 121 3.76 5.88 -1.53
CA LEU A 121 2.66 6.72 -2.03
C LEU A 121 1.59 5.93 -2.77
N SER A 122 1.99 4.90 -3.52
CA SER A 122 1.06 4.04 -4.23
C SER A 122 0.09 3.38 -3.24
N TYR A 123 0.57 2.93 -2.08
CA TYR A 123 -0.27 2.35 -1.04
C TYR A 123 -1.35 3.32 -0.56
N VAL A 124 -0.95 4.58 -0.28
CA VAL A 124 -1.86 5.64 0.17
C VAL A 124 -2.92 5.94 -0.89
N ILE A 125 -2.50 6.06 -2.16
CA ILE A 125 -3.40 6.35 -3.28
C ILE A 125 -4.40 5.20 -3.48
N LEU A 126 -3.94 3.95 -3.43
CA LEU A 126 -4.82 2.78 -3.57
C LEU A 126 -5.86 2.73 -2.45
N ASN A 127 -5.46 3.01 -1.21
CA ASN A 127 -6.37 3.10 -0.07
C ASN A 127 -7.43 4.20 -0.26
N PHE A 128 -6.99 5.38 -0.73
CA PHE A 128 -7.89 6.50 -1.00
C PHE A 128 -8.90 6.19 -2.11
N VAL A 129 -8.44 5.60 -3.21
CA VAL A 129 -9.31 5.23 -4.34
C VAL A 129 -10.32 4.15 -3.95
N LEU A 130 -9.90 3.11 -3.22
CA LEU A 130 -10.82 2.06 -2.75
C LEU A 130 -11.85 2.62 -1.76
N THR A 131 -11.40 3.37 -0.76
CA THR A 131 -12.30 4.00 0.22
C THR A 131 -13.31 4.93 -0.47
N PHE A 132 -12.88 5.69 -1.49
CA PHE A 132 -13.76 6.59 -2.23
C PHE A 132 -14.79 5.86 -3.11
N LEU A 133 -14.43 4.71 -3.69
CA LEU A 133 -15.30 3.96 -4.60
C LEU A 133 -16.22 2.94 -3.91
N THR A 134 -15.74 2.30 -2.85
CA THR A 134 -16.44 1.18 -2.18
C THR A 134 -16.79 1.48 -0.72
N GLY A 135 -16.25 2.55 -0.11
CA GLY A 135 -16.36 2.80 1.32
C GLY A 135 -15.55 1.82 2.19
N ALA A 136 -14.85 0.86 1.58
CA ALA A 136 -14.06 -0.16 2.24
C ALA A 136 -12.58 -0.06 1.79
N GLY A 137 -11.68 0.11 2.75
CA GLY A 137 -10.23 0.12 2.50
C GLY A 137 -9.66 -1.27 2.20
N ILE A 138 -8.40 -1.32 1.76
CA ILE A 138 -7.67 -2.57 1.43
C ILE A 138 -7.60 -3.59 2.59
N SER A 139 -7.91 -3.20 3.82
CA SER A 139 -7.92 -4.07 5.01
C SER A 139 -8.98 -5.18 4.93
N GLN A 140 -9.98 -5.03 4.06
CA GLN A 140 -11.01 -6.06 3.79
C GLN A 140 -10.58 -7.04 2.68
N LEU A 141 -9.46 -6.79 2.00
CA LEU A 141 -8.90 -7.75 1.05
C LEU A 141 -8.23 -8.86 1.85
N ASN A 142 -8.82 -10.04 1.81
CA ASN A 142 -8.28 -11.22 2.47
C ASN A 142 -7.02 -11.69 1.73
N PHE A 143 -5.83 -11.27 2.20
CA PHE A 143 -4.54 -11.70 1.66
C PHE A 143 -4.10 -13.08 2.21
N ASN A 144 -5.03 -13.99 2.48
CA ASN A 144 -4.65 -15.35 2.87
C ASN A 144 -4.20 -16.12 1.62
N PRO A 145 -2.90 -16.40 1.42
CA PRO A 145 -2.52 -17.37 0.42
C PRO A 145 -3.14 -18.70 0.86
N LEU A 146 -3.91 -19.32 -0.04
CA LEU A 146 -4.53 -20.62 0.14
C LEU A 146 -3.45 -21.68 0.42
N VAL A 147 -3.05 -21.78 1.68
CA VAL A 147 -2.45 -22.97 2.26
C VAL A 147 -3.59 -23.64 3.04
N PRO A 148 -3.95 -24.89 2.73
CA PRO A 148 -5.10 -25.56 3.34
C PRO A 148 -4.97 -25.70 4.86
#